data_AF-A0AAV2R8A0-F1
#
_entry.id   AF-A0AAV2R8A0-F1
#
_cell.length_a   1.000
_cell.length_b   1.000
_cell.length_c   1.000
_cell.angle_alpha   90.00
_cell.angle_beta   90.00
_cell.angle_gamma   90.00
#
_symmetry.space_group_name_H-M   'P 1'
#
loop_
_entity.id
_entity.type
_entity.pdbx_description
1 polymer ?
#
loop_
_entity_poly.entity_id
_entity_poly.type
_entity_poly.pdbx_seq_one_letter_code
_entity_poly.pdbx_strand_id
1 'polypeptide(L)'
;MKYIFLALLLVQTAWSLSCFVCVSKPSIPNNPDYDPNCELDGYTGATIESNSYYSCWTAIYDTGEVNRGHWSGDNYVDGECIMGTGYVSCYCTTDNCNSNLCQHCETD
;
A
#
# COMPACT_ATOMS: atom_id res chain seq x y z
N MET A 1 53.85 16.55 -0.46
CA MET A 1 53.12 15.72 0.53
C MET A 1 51.73 15.45 -0.01
N LYS A 2 51.31 14.18 0.04
CA LYS A 2 50.14 13.60 -0.65
C LYS A 2 48.82 14.17 -0.13
N TYR A 3 47.95 14.64 -1.02
CA TYR A 3 46.53 14.82 -0.74
C TYR A 3 45.85 13.46 -0.88
N ILE A 4 45.39 12.90 0.24
CA ILE A 4 44.51 11.72 0.22
C ILE A 4 43.09 12.24 -0.03
N PHE A 5 42.59 12.08 -1.26
CA PHE A 5 41.18 12.29 -1.57
C PHE A 5 40.41 11.08 -1.04
N LEU A 6 39.66 11.26 0.05
CA LEU A 6 38.71 10.28 0.56
C LEU A 6 37.46 10.35 -0.35
N ALA A 7 37.29 9.36 -1.22
CA ALA A 7 36.07 9.23 -2.02
C ALA A 7 34.95 8.66 -1.14
N LEU A 8 33.94 9.49 -0.82
CA LEU A 8 32.70 9.02 -0.22
C LEU A 8 31.89 8.26 -1.28
N LEU A 9 31.79 6.93 -1.13
CA LEU A 9 30.86 6.12 -1.91
C LEU A 9 29.44 6.38 -1.37
N LEU A 10 28.61 7.06 -2.16
CA LEU A 10 27.17 7.14 -1.93
C LEU A 10 26.58 5.75 -2.18
N VAL A 11 26.34 4.99 -1.12
CA VAL A 11 25.54 3.78 -1.18
C VAL A 11 24.09 4.21 -1.42
N GLN A 12 23.60 4.06 -2.65
CA GLN A 12 22.18 4.21 -2.93
C GLN A 12 21.46 3.01 -2.33
N THR A 13 20.78 3.21 -1.20
CA THR A 13 19.83 2.21 -0.69
C THR A 13 18.64 2.20 -1.63
N ALA A 14 18.44 1.12 -2.37
CA ALA A 14 17.18 0.89 -3.07
C ALA A 14 16.13 0.58 -2.00
N TRP A 15 15.19 1.51 -1.78
CA TRP A 15 14.10 1.30 -0.84
C TRP A 15 13.04 0.45 -1.56
N SER A 16 12.83 -0.78 -1.10
CA SER A 16 11.67 -1.59 -1.49
C SER A 16 10.56 -1.34 -0.48
N LEU A 17 9.33 -1.19 -0.96
CA LEU A 17 8.14 -1.05 -0.13
C LEU A 17 7.40 -2.38 -0.09
N SER A 18 7.10 -2.87 1.11
CA SER A 18 6.25 -4.03 1.37
C SER A 18 4.83 -3.58 1.68
N CYS A 19 3.81 -4.15 1.01
CA CYS A 19 2.41 -3.82 1.25
C CYS A 19 1.59 -5.09 1.44
N PHE A 20 0.52 -5.02 2.22
CA PHE A 20 -0.50 -6.06 2.22
C PHE A 20 -1.24 -6.07 0.89
N VAL A 21 -1.55 -7.28 0.38
CA VAL A 21 -2.36 -7.50 -0.81
C VAL A 21 -3.49 -8.46 -0.47
N CYS A 22 -4.71 -8.08 -0.85
CA CYS A 22 -5.87 -8.95 -0.80
C CYS A 22 -7.09 -8.33 -1.48
N VAL A 23 -8.10 -9.16 -1.73
CA VAL A 23 -9.44 -8.80 -2.17
C VAL A 23 -10.45 -9.57 -1.31
N SER A 24 -11.39 -8.89 -0.65
CA SER A 24 -12.38 -9.57 0.20
C SER A 24 -13.54 -10.21 -0.59
N LYS A 25 -13.88 -9.66 -1.76
CA LYS A 25 -15.00 -10.12 -2.61
C LYS A 25 -14.60 -10.15 -4.09
N PRO A 26 -13.84 -11.17 -4.52
CA PRO A 26 -13.27 -11.17 -5.86
C PRO A 26 -14.36 -11.28 -6.94
N SER A 27 -14.30 -10.38 -7.93
CA SER A 27 -15.23 -10.40 -9.07
C SER A 27 -14.94 -11.54 -10.06
N ILE A 28 -13.79 -12.21 -9.92
CA ILE A 28 -13.36 -13.34 -10.76
C ILE A 28 -13.18 -14.61 -9.93
N PRO A 29 -13.56 -15.80 -10.45
CA PRO A 29 -13.28 -17.06 -9.79
C PRO A 29 -11.77 -17.30 -9.63
N ASN A 30 -11.36 -17.91 -8.51
CA ASN A 30 -9.97 -18.27 -8.20
C ASN A 30 -8.98 -17.10 -8.22
N ASN A 31 -9.41 -15.90 -7.81
CA ASN A 31 -8.49 -14.78 -7.62
C ASN A 31 -7.39 -15.18 -6.61
N PRO A 32 -6.09 -15.14 -6.98
CA PRO A 32 -4.99 -15.52 -6.08
C PRO A 32 -4.87 -14.60 -4.86
N ASP A 33 -5.40 -13.38 -4.94
CA ASP A 33 -5.38 -12.41 -3.85
C ASP A 33 -6.65 -12.50 -2.97
N TYR A 34 -7.54 -13.46 -3.21
CA TYR A 34 -8.71 -13.63 -2.35
C TYR A 34 -8.29 -14.03 -0.93
N ASP A 35 -8.66 -13.21 0.05
CA ASP A 35 -8.53 -13.53 1.47
C ASP A 35 -9.81 -13.12 2.21
N PRO A 36 -10.52 -14.05 2.88
CA PRO A 36 -11.73 -13.73 3.64
C PRO A 36 -11.49 -12.78 4.81
N ASN A 37 -10.24 -12.61 5.25
CA ASN A 37 -9.85 -11.70 6.33
C ASN A 37 -9.43 -10.32 5.82
N CYS A 38 -9.50 -10.05 4.52
CA CYS A 38 -9.05 -8.78 3.93
C CYS A 38 -9.80 -7.55 4.49
N GLU A 39 -11.04 -7.76 4.94
CA GLU A 39 -11.89 -6.75 5.56
C GLU A 39 -11.61 -6.52 7.06
N LEU A 40 -10.64 -7.21 7.66
CA LEU A 40 -10.28 -7.00 9.06
C LEU A 40 -9.38 -5.78 9.24
N ASP A 41 -9.72 -4.93 10.20
CA ASP A 41 -8.79 -3.91 10.69
C ASP A 41 -7.58 -4.60 11.37
N GLY A 42 -6.38 -4.07 11.16
CA GLY A 42 -5.15 -4.74 11.57
C GLY A 42 -4.84 -6.04 10.80
N TYR A 43 -5.16 -6.09 9.50
CA TYR A 43 -4.86 -7.24 8.64
C TYR A 43 -3.36 -7.59 8.65
N THR A 44 -3.06 -8.89 8.69
CA THR A 44 -1.69 -9.43 8.75
C THR A 44 -1.46 -10.54 7.72
N GLY A 45 -2.21 -10.53 6.62
CA GLY A 45 -2.15 -11.60 5.62
C GLY A 45 -1.02 -11.43 4.61
N ALA A 46 -1.29 -11.79 3.35
CA ALA A 46 -0.28 -11.80 2.30
C ALA A 46 0.32 -10.40 2.05
N THR A 47 1.63 -10.37 1.82
CA THR A 47 2.38 -9.17 1.46
C THR A 47 3.10 -9.35 0.14
N ILE A 48 3.49 -8.23 -0.44
CA ILE A 48 4.26 -8.18 -1.67
C ILE A 48 5.18 -6.97 -1.64
N GLU A 49 6.42 -7.19 -2.07
CA GLU A 49 7.50 -6.23 -2.03
C GLU A 49 7.86 -5.77 -3.44
N SER A 50 8.12 -4.48 -3.59
CA SER A 50 8.56 -3.91 -4.86
C SER A 50 9.41 -2.67 -4.68
N ASN A 51 10.33 -2.47 -5.61
CA ASN A 51 11.10 -1.24 -5.78
C ASN A 51 10.44 -0.23 -6.74
N SER A 52 9.31 -0.61 -7.34
CA SER A 52 8.60 0.16 -8.38
C SER A 52 7.27 0.75 -7.90
N TYR A 53 6.90 0.48 -6.64
CA TYR A 53 5.70 1.03 -6.01
C TYR A 53 6.07 2.11 -5.01
N TYR A 54 5.29 3.18 -4.99
CA TYR A 54 5.56 4.36 -4.17
C TYR A 54 4.71 4.41 -2.91
N SER A 55 3.57 3.73 -2.91
CA SER A 55 2.64 3.70 -1.80
C SER A 55 1.87 2.39 -1.73
N CYS A 56 1.55 1.96 -0.52
CA CYS A 56 0.49 1.00 -0.24
C CYS A 56 -0.87 1.70 -0.27
N TRP A 57 -1.93 0.95 -0.56
CA TRP A 57 -3.30 1.45 -0.51
C TRP A 57 -4.27 0.43 0.10
N THR A 58 -5.38 0.95 0.62
CA THR A 58 -6.59 0.21 0.95
C THR A 58 -7.76 0.95 0.33
N ALA A 59 -8.67 0.24 -0.35
CA ALA A 59 -9.94 0.80 -0.79
C ALA A 59 -11.10 0.04 -0.15
N ILE A 60 -12.11 0.79 0.25
CA ILE A 60 -13.36 0.30 0.81
C ILE A 60 -14.47 0.78 -0.13
N TYR A 61 -15.18 -0.17 -0.72
CA TYR A 61 -16.29 0.11 -1.63
C TYR A 61 -17.61 0.12 -0.86
N ASP A 62 -18.62 0.83 -1.38
CA ASP A 62 -19.98 0.89 -0.79
C ASP A 62 -20.65 -0.48 -0.68
N THR A 63 -20.20 -1.45 -1.47
CA THR A 63 -20.62 -2.86 -1.42
C THR A 63 -20.04 -3.62 -0.21
N GLY A 64 -19.19 -2.98 0.58
CA GLY A 64 -18.39 -3.59 1.63
C GLY A 64 -17.28 -4.50 1.11
N GLU A 65 -16.90 -4.38 -0.17
CA GLU A 65 -15.65 -4.96 -0.67
C GLU A 65 -14.47 -4.16 -0.13
N VAL A 66 -13.39 -4.85 0.24
CA VAL A 66 -12.13 -4.24 0.65
C VAL A 66 -11.02 -4.83 -0.20
N ASN A 67 -10.24 -3.93 -0.81
CA ASN A 67 -9.08 -4.28 -1.62
C ASN A 67 -7.85 -3.61 -1.04
N ARG A 68 -6.73 -4.34 -1.02
CA ARG A 68 -5.44 -3.84 -0.56
C ARG A 68 -4.37 -4.15 -1.57
N GLY A 69 -3.38 -3.27 -1.66
CA GLY A 69 -2.22 -3.54 -2.47
C GLY A 69 -1.25 -2.37 -2.46
N HIS A 70 -0.54 -2.27 -3.56
CA HIS A 70 0.41 -1.21 -3.85
C HIS A 70 0.00 -0.46 -5.11
N TRP A 71 0.52 0.76 -5.20
CA TRP A 71 0.23 1.70 -6.26
C TRP A 71 1.54 2.15 -6.92
N SER A 72 1.62 2.02 -8.24
CA SER A 72 2.76 2.42 -9.09
C SER A 72 2.48 3.68 -9.90
N GLY A 73 1.27 4.24 -9.81
CA GLY A 73 0.89 5.44 -10.54
C GLY A 73 1.49 6.69 -9.89
N ASP A 74 0.62 7.54 -9.37
CA ASP A 74 1.01 8.74 -8.66
C ASP A 74 1.70 8.46 -7.32
N ASN A 75 2.55 9.39 -6.88
CA ASN A 75 3.20 9.35 -5.57
C ASN A 75 2.23 9.88 -4.49
N TYR A 76 1.28 9.04 -4.09
CA TYR A 76 0.42 9.36 -2.95
C TYR A 76 1.22 9.37 -1.64
N VAL A 77 0.89 10.30 -0.75
CA VAL A 77 1.60 10.48 0.52
C VAL A 77 0.88 9.81 1.69
N ASP A 78 1.58 9.70 2.82
CA ASP A 78 1.00 9.15 4.05
C ASP A 78 -0.27 9.88 4.48
N GLY A 79 -1.35 9.11 4.64
CA GLY A 79 -2.65 9.60 5.10
C GLY A 79 -3.47 10.27 4.01
N GLU A 80 -3.04 10.19 2.75
CA GLU A 80 -3.82 10.72 1.64
C GLU A 80 -5.07 9.86 1.40
N CYS A 81 -6.21 10.53 1.20
CA CYS A 81 -7.51 9.92 0.98
C CYS A 81 -8.07 10.37 -0.37
N ILE A 82 -8.53 9.41 -1.18
CA ILE A 82 -9.20 9.65 -2.46
C ILE A 82 -10.63 9.13 -2.35
N MET A 83 -11.59 10.05 -2.44
CA MET A 83 -13.02 9.75 -2.49
C MET A 83 -13.43 9.61 -3.95
N GLY A 84 -13.83 8.40 -4.34
CA GLY A 84 -14.39 8.12 -5.66
C GLY A 84 -15.90 7.88 -5.60
N THR A 85 -16.52 7.73 -6.77
CA THR A 85 -17.91 7.30 -6.83
C THR A 85 -18.02 5.84 -6.37
N GLY A 86 -18.52 5.64 -5.14
CA GLY A 86 -18.79 4.31 -4.58
C GLY A 86 -17.62 3.65 -3.86
N TYR A 87 -16.56 4.41 -3.54
CA TYR A 87 -15.44 3.93 -2.73
C TYR A 87 -14.65 5.06 -2.07
N VAL A 88 -13.95 4.73 -1.00
CA VAL A 88 -12.87 5.51 -0.41
C VAL A 88 -11.57 4.73 -0.52
N SER A 89 -10.48 5.38 -0.93
CA SER A 89 -9.13 4.82 -0.90
C SER A 89 -8.22 5.64 0.00
N CYS A 90 -7.39 4.97 0.79
CA CYS A 90 -6.34 5.60 1.59
C CYS A 90 -4.96 5.06 1.23
N TYR A 91 -3.95 5.91 1.38
CA TYR A 91 -2.57 5.65 0.95
C TYR A 91 -1.54 5.89 2.06
N CYS A 92 -0.42 5.18 1.96
CA CYS A 92 0.71 5.29 2.87
C CYS A 92 1.99 4.71 2.26
N THR A 93 3.15 5.04 2.81
CA THR A 93 4.47 4.91 2.17
C THR A 93 5.48 4.14 3.02
N THR A 94 5.06 3.62 4.18
CA THR A 94 5.89 2.74 5.02
C THR A 94 5.46 1.29 4.88
N ASP A 95 6.34 0.35 5.20
CA ASP A 95 6.02 -1.08 5.08
C ASP A 95 4.76 -1.46 5.84
N ASN A 96 3.87 -2.19 5.17
CA ASN A 96 2.66 -2.80 5.73
C ASN A 96 1.73 -1.80 6.43
N CYS A 97 1.81 -0.53 6.06
CA CYS A 97 1.02 0.55 6.64
C CYS A 97 -0.48 0.44 6.28
N ASN A 98 -0.80 -0.25 5.19
CA ASN A 98 -2.16 -0.51 4.74
C ASN A 98 -2.82 -1.68 5.51
N SER A 99 -2.52 -1.82 6.81
CA SER A 99 -3.12 -2.80 7.72
C SER A 99 -4.50 -2.40 8.22
N ASN A 100 -4.84 -1.11 8.18
CA ASN A 100 -6.09 -0.59 8.73
C ASN A 100 -7.07 -0.10 7.65
N LEU A 101 -8.34 0.03 8.03
CA LEU A 101 -9.45 0.37 7.12
C LEU A 101 -9.73 1.87 7.01
N CYS A 102 -8.83 2.64 6.40
CA CYS A 102 -9.04 4.07 6.05
C CYS A 102 -9.77 4.94 7.11
N GLN A 103 -9.62 4.62 8.40
CA GLN A 103 -10.39 5.23 9.50
C GLN A 103 -10.08 6.73 9.67
N HIS A 104 -8.96 7.18 9.11
CA HIS A 104 -8.54 8.58 9.08
C HIS A 104 -9.16 9.36 7.92
N CYS A 105 -9.75 8.67 6.94
CA CYS A 105 -10.51 9.31 5.88
C CYS A 105 -11.91 9.60 6.43
N GLU A 106 -12.19 10.86 6.71
CA GLU A 106 -13.54 11.29 7.04
C GLU A 106 -14.46 10.98 5.85
N THR A 107 -15.48 10.17 6.08
CA THR A 107 -16.59 10.01 5.15
C THR A 107 -17.66 11.03 5.55
N ASP A 108 -17.78 12.13 4.80
CA ASP A 108 -18.88 13.09 4.96
C ASP A 108 -20.25 12.45 4.70
#